data_AF-A0A6P5TTR7-F1
#
_entry.id   AF-A0A6P5TTR7-F1
#
_cell.length_a   1.000
_cell.length_b   1.000
_cell.length_c   1.000
_cell.angle_alpha   90.00
_cell.angle_beta   90.00
_cell.angle_gamma   90.00
#
_symmetry.space_group_name_H-M   'P 1'
#
loop_
_entity.id
_entity.type
_entity.pdbx_description
1 polymer ?
#
loop_
_entity_poly.entity_id
_entity_poly.type
_entity_poly.pdbx_seq_one_letter_code
_entity_poly.pdbx_strand_id
1 'polypeptide(L)'
;MPLLLNQAHYATCPPPAIPFWLAATACHPSLTSRRRRRISYLADYRPAIAYLTDCRPAIAYLTDCRPAIAYLTDCRPAIAYLTDCRPAIAYLTDCRPAIAYLTDCRPAIAYLTDCRPAIAYLTDCRPAIAYLTDCRPAIAYLTDCRPAIAYLTDCRPAIAYLTDCRPAIAYLTDCRPAIAYLTDCRPAIAYLTDCRPAIAYLTDCRPAIAYLTDCRPTIDVPR
;
A
#
# COMPACT_ATOMS: atom_id res chain seq x y z
N MET A 1 -27.14 -52.82 -10.02
CA MET A 1 -26.10 -52.62 -11.06
C MET A 1 -26.29 -51.23 -11.65
N PRO A 2 -25.23 -50.43 -11.84
CA PRO A 2 -24.92 -49.19 -11.09
C PRO A 2 -25.13 -47.91 -11.96
N LEU A 3 -25.03 -46.64 -11.50
CA LEU A 3 -23.82 -45.91 -11.12
C LEU A 3 -24.11 -44.45 -10.69
N LEU A 4 -23.38 -44.04 -9.63
CA LEU A 4 -22.61 -42.79 -9.41
C LEU A 4 -23.24 -41.40 -9.23
N LEU A 5 -23.16 -40.97 -7.96
CA LEU A 5 -22.56 -39.75 -7.38
C LEU A 5 -22.48 -38.47 -8.23
N ASN A 6 -23.23 -37.45 -7.79
CA ASN A 6 -22.67 -36.11 -7.54
C ASN A 6 -23.63 -35.30 -6.65
N GLN A 7 -23.30 -35.09 -5.37
CA GLN A 7 -24.00 -34.11 -4.54
C GLN A 7 -23.01 -33.32 -3.67
N ALA A 8 -22.84 -32.06 -4.05
CA ALA A 8 -22.30 -31.03 -3.20
C ALA A 8 -23.34 -30.70 -2.11
N HIS A 9 -23.02 -30.97 -0.86
CA HIS A 9 -23.84 -30.52 0.27
C HIS A 9 -23.52 -29.07 0.61
N TYR A 10 -24.43 -28.17 0.25
CA TYR A 10 -24.61 -26.89 0.92
C TYR A 10 -25.32 -27.16 2.25
N ALA A 11 -24.70 -26.79 3.37
CA ALA A 11 -25.34 -26.82 4.67
C ALA A 11 -25.87 -25.42 5.01
N THR A 12 -27.20 -25.32 5.06
CA THR A 12 -27.97 -24.19 5.60
C THR A 12 -28.57 -24.55 6.97
N CYS A 13 -28.79 -23.51 7.80
CA CYS A 13 -29.74 -23.39 8.94
C CYS A 13 -29.15 -23.47 10.38
N PRO A 14 -29.84 -22.94 11.43
CA PRO A 14 -30.06 -21.51 11.78
C PRO A 14 -29.89 -21.27 13.35
N PRO A 15 -30.28 -20.13 13.99
CA PRO A 15 -29.84 -19.72 15.35
C PRO A 15 -30.78 -20.17 16.50
N PRO A 16 -30.41 -20.03 17.80
CA PRO A 16 -30.92 -18.89 18.61
C PRO A 16 -30.08 -18.39 19.85
N ALA A 17 -30.33 -17.12 20.21
CA ALA A 17 -30.43 -16.49 21.56
C ALA A 17 -29.25 -16.36 22.58
N ILE A 18 -28.60 -15.15 22.60
CA ILE A 18 -28.30 -14.18 23.72
C ILE A 18 -27.50 -14.67 24.98
N PRO A 19 -26.51 -13.92 25.58
CA PRO A 19 -26.34 -12.46 25.60
C PRO A 19 -24.96 -11.86 25.24
N PHE A 20 -25.08 -10.57 24.93
CA PHE A 20 -24.15 -9.43 25.00
C PHE A 20 -22.88 -9.61 25.87
N TRP A 21 -21.74 -9.24 25.27
CA TRP A 21 -20.35 -9.13 25.77
C TRP A 21 -19.42 -10.32 25.49
N LEU A 22 -18.32 -10.00 24.78
CA LEU A 22 -17.14 -10.82 24.45
C LEU A 22 -17.31 -11.93 23.39
N ALA A 23 -17.40 -11.54 22.12
CA ALA A 23 -16.97 -12.41 21.02
C ALA A 23 -16.52 -11.58 19.80
N ALA A 24 -15.43 -10.83 19.93
CA ALA A 24 -14.61 -10.50 18.77
C ALA A 24 -13.84 -11.78 18.39
N THR A 25 -14.51 -12.71 17.71
CA THR A 25 -13.90 -13.93 17.20
C THR A 25 -12.92 -13.56 16.10
N ALA A 26 -11.64 -13.50 16.48
CA ALA A 26 -10.52 -13.56 15.56
C ALA A 26 -10.64 -14.86 14.74
N CYS A 27 -11.21 -14.77 13.55
CA CYS A 27 -11.21 -15.88 12.61
C CYS A 27 -9.81 -15.94 11.98
N HIS A 28 -8.94 -16.77 12.56
CA HIS A 28 -7.66 -17.16 11.97
C HIS A 28 -7.81 -18.54 11.31
N PRO A 29 -7.90 -18.64 9.98
CA PRO A 29 -7.73 -19.91 9.30
C PRO A 29 -6.25 -20.11 8.94
N SER A 30 -5.51 -20.80 9.81
CA SER A 30 -4.21 -21.39 9.52
C SER A 30 -4.40 -22.68 8.70
N LEU A 31 -3.99 -22.66 7.42
CA LEU A 31 -3.95 -23.86 6.56
C LEU A 31 -2.68 -23.86 5.70
N THR A 32 -1.92 -24.93 5.86
CA THR A 32 -0.67 -25.32 5.21
C THR A 32 -0.79 -25.50 3.69
N SER A 33 0.35 -25.36 3.01
CA SER A 33 0.53 -25.12 1.57
C SER A 33 -0.31 -25.94 0.57
N ARG A 34 -1.05 -25.24 -0.29
CA ARG A 34 -1.21 -25.57 -1.73
C ARG A 34 -1.77 -24.33 -2.44
N ARG A 35 -1.11 -23.91 -3.53
CA ARG A 35 -1.41 -22.75 -4.41
C ARG A 35 -2.91 -22.38 -4.44
N ARG A 36 -3.36 -21.49 -3.55
CA ARG A 36 -4.72 -20.96 -3.56
C ARG A 36 -4.68 -19.54 -4.09
N ARG A 37 -5.48 -19.28 -5.11
CA ARG A 37 -5.93 -17.91 -5.39
C ARG A 37 -6.84 -17.53 -4.23
N ARG A 38 -6.55 -16.44 -3.51
CA ARG A 38 -7.43 -15.95 -2.44
C ARG A 38 -7.84 -14.52 -2.72
N ILE A 39 -9.14 -14.28 -2.63
CA ILE A 39 -9.70 -12.94 -2.67
C ILE A 39 -10.53 -12.77 -1.40
N SER A 40 -10.30 -11.69 -0.66
CA SER A 40 -11.08 -11.30 0.51
C SER A 40 -11.81 -10.00 0.22
N TYR A 41 -13.12 -9.97 0.45
CA TYR A 41 -13.95 -8.78 0.36
C TYR A 41 -14.58 -8.52 1.73
N LEU A 42 -14.40 -7.33 2.28
CA LEU A 42 -15.09 -6.84 3.47
C LEU A 42 -15.62 -5.44 3.18
N ALA A 43 -16.90 -5.21 3.47
CA ALA A 43 -17.57 -3.93 3.28
C ALA A 43 -18.39 -3.59 4.55
N ASP A 44 -18.49 -2.31 4.90
CA ASP A 44 -19.34 -1.80 6.01
C ASP A 44 -19.00 -2.33 7.41
N TYR A 45 -17.73 -2.67 7.66
CA TYR A 45 -17.30 -3.24 8.94
C TYR A 45 -16.68 -2.21 9.90
N ARG A 46 -16.81 -2.47 11.20
CA ARG A 46 -16.17 -1.72 12.28
C ARG A 46 -15.58 -2.68 13.33
N PRO A 47 -14.38 -3.29 13.18
CA PRO A 47 -13.29 -3.14 12.18
C PRO A 47 -13.27 -4.21 11.07
N ALA A 48 -12.46 -4.00 10.02
CA ALA A 48 -12.16 -4.98 8.99
C ALA A 48 -10.66 -5.32 8.92
N ILE A 49 -10.33 -6.61 8.95
CA ILE A 49 -8.95 -7.07 8.79
C ILE A 49 -8.90 -8.25 7.83
N ALA A 50 -8.02 -8.18 6.83
CA ALA A 50 -7.75 -9.26 5.89
C ALA A 50 -6.32 -9.77 6.04
N TYR A 51 -6.16 -11.08 6.26
CA TYR A 51 -4.86 -11.76 6.29
C TYR A 51 -4.77 -12.78 5.16
N LEU A 52 -3.83 -12.59 4.25
CA LEU A 52 -3.57 -13.48 3.11
C LEU A 52 -2.08 -13.81 3.04
N THR A 53 -1.74 -15.07 3.34
CA THR A 53 -0.35 -15.57 3.33
C THR A 53 -0.18 -16.71 2.34
N ASP A 54 1.01 -16.88 1.78
CA ASP A 54 1.39 -17.99 0.88
C ASP A 54 0.46 -18.18 -0.33
N CYS A 55 0.02 -17.07 -0.91
CA CYS A 55 -1.00 -17.08 -1.96
C CYS A 55 -0.42 -16.84 -3.36
N ARG A 56 -1.08 -17.42 -4.38
CA ARG A 56 -0.68 -17.22 -5.78
C ARG A 56 -1.91 -17.17 -6.70
N PRO A 57 -2.60 -16.02 -6.89
CA PRO A 57 -2.53 -14.66 -6.29
C PRO A 57 -3.26 -14.44 -4.95
N ALA A 58 -3.07 -13.25 -4.37
CA ALA A 58 -3.82 -12.71 -3.24
C ALA A 58 -4.39 -11.31 -3.53
N ILE A 59 -5.67 -11.09 -3.21
CA ILE A 59 -6.33 -9.79 -3.37
C ILE A 59 -7.20 -9.49 -2.14
N ALA A 60 -7.07 -8.30 -1.55
CA ALA A 60 -7.93 -7.82 -0.48
C ALA A 60 -8.68 -6.55 -0.88
N TYR A 61 -9.99 -6.52 -0.67
CA TYR A 61 -10.87 -5.37 -0.84
C TYR A 61 -11.53 -5.05 0.49
N LEU A 62 -11.28 -3.85 1.01
CA LEU A 62 -11.88 -3.33 2.23
C LEU A 62 -12.53 -1.97 1.92
N THR A 63 -13.86 -1.89 1.97
CA THR A 63 -14.61 -0.66 1.65
C THR A 63 -15.47 -0.21 2.83
N ASP A 64 -15.60 1.10 3.03
CA ASP A 64 -16.47 1.70 4.06
C ASP A 64 -16.16 1.25 5.51
N CYS A 65 -14.89 0.93 5.78
CA CYS A 65 -14.48 0.32 7.03
C CYS A 65 -13.95 1.34 8.04
N ARG A 66 -14.18 1.08 9.34
CA ARG A 66 -13.66 1.94 10.43
C ARG A 66 -13.17 1.10 11.61
N PRO A 67 -11.87 0.70 11.68
CA PRO A 67 -10.76 0.76 10.69
C PRO A 67 -10.73 -0.37 9.63
N ALA A 68 -9.83 -0.26 8.64
CA ALA A 68 -9.43 -1.31 7.69
C ALA A 68 -7.92 -1.61 7.72
N ILE A 69 -7.56 -2.91 7.75
CA ILE A 69 -6.17 -3.36 7.65
C ILE A 69 -6.03 -4.57 6.72
N ALA A 70 -5.11 -4.52 5.75
CA ALA A 70 -4.79 -5.65 4.88
C ALA A 70 -3.34 -6.11 5.08
N TYR A 71 -3.14 -7.40 5.34
CA TYR A 71 -1.85 -8.06 5.43
C TYR A 71 -1.73 -9.12 4.33
N LEU A 72 -0.73 -8.94 3.47
CA LEU A 72 -0.44 -9.80 2.32
C LEU A 72 1.04 -10.19 2.36
N THR A 73 1.33 -11.46 2.65
CA THR A 73 2.72 -11.95 2.83
C THR A 73 2.98 -13.14 1.91
N ASP A 74 4.19 -13.23 1.35
CA ASP A 74 4.63 -14.35 0.48
C ASP A 74 3.72 -14.59 -0.74
N CYS A 75 3.20 -13.51 -1.31
CA CYS A 75 2.19 -13.56 -2.36
C CYS A 75 2.77 -13.34 -3.77
N ARG A 76 2.23 -14.06 -4.77
CA ARG A 76 2.63 -13.87 -6.18
C ARG A 76 1.42 -13.91 -7.12
N PRO A 77 0.80 -12.77 -7.48
CA PRO A 77 0.91 -11.39 -6.94
C PRO A 77 0.12 -11.12 -5.64
N ALA A 78 0.32 -9.94 -5.03
CA ALA A 78 -0.51 -9.34 -3.96
C ALA A 78 -1.09 -7.98 -4.37
N ILE A 79 -2.38 -7.76 -4.08
CA ILE A 79 -3.06 -6.48 -4.29
C ILE A 79 -3.95 -6.15 -3.08
N ALA A 80 -3.87 -4.92 -2.57
CA ALA A 80 -4.77 -4.39 -1.55
C ALA A 80 -5.53 -3.16 -2.07
N TYR A 81 -6.86 -3.17 -1.92
CA TYR A 81 -7.75 -2.04 -2.19
C TYR A 81 -8.45 -1.66 -0.89
N LEU A 82 -8.20 -0.44 -0.40
CA LEU A 82 -8.84 0.13 0.76
C LEU A 82 -9.49 1.45 0.36
N THR A 83 -10.81 1.56 0.53
CA THR A 83 -11.58 2.72 0.05
C THR A 83 -12.55 3.18 1.13
N ASP A 84 -12.70 4.50 1.30
CA ASP A 84 -13.59 5.12 2.30
C ASP A 84 -13.33 4.69 3.76
N CYS A 85 -12.07 4.43 4.07
CA CYS A 85 -11.67 3.85 5.35
C CYS A 85 -11.17 4.89 6.36
N ARG A 86 -11.44 4.66 7.65
CA ARG A 86 -10.97 5.54 8.74
C ARG A 86 -10.52 4.76 9.97
N PRO A 87 -9.22 4.48 10.15
CA PRO A 87 -8.07 4.51 9.20
C PRO A 87 -8.01 3.36 8.18
N ALA A 88 -7.10 3.46 7.21
CA ALA A 88 -6.66 2.39 6.29
C ALA A 88 -5.16 2.10 6.37
N ILE A 89 -4.79 0.82 6.46
CA ILE A 89 -3.39 0.37 6.45
C ILE A 89 -3.22 -0.87 5.56
N ALA A 90 -2.23 -0.85 4.68
CA ALA A 90 -1.85 -2.00 3.84
C ALA A 90 -0.39 -2.41 4.10
N TYR A 91 -0.18 -3.69 4.43
CA TYR A 91 1.12 -4.32 4.59
C TYR A 91 1.30 -5.41 3.54
N LEU A 92 2.25 -5.23 2.63
CA LEU A 92 2.60 -6.18 1.58
C LEU A 92 4.08 -6.53 1.70
N THR A 93 4.40 -7.79 2.01
CA THR A 93 5.77 -8.24 2.28
C THR A 93 6.09 -9.47 1.42
N ASP A 94 7.32 -9.55 0.90
CA ASP A 94 7.80 -10.68 0.07
C ASP A 94 6.95 -10.97 -1.17
N CYS A 95 6.39 -9.91 -1.77
CA CYS A 95 5.43 -10.03 -2.86
C CYS A 95 6.03 -9.86 -4.25
N ARG A 96 5.51 -10.60 -5.24
CA ARG A 96 5.97 -10.50 -6.65
C ARG A 96 4.82 -10.59 -7.65
N PRO A 97 4.27 -9.47 -8.16
CA PRO A 97 4.33 -8.06 -7.68
C PRO A 97 3.49 -7.77 -6.42
N ALA A 98 3.64 -6.55 -5.89
CA ALA A 98 2.85 -5.98 -4.78
C ALA A 98 2.26 -4.61 -5.15
N ILE A 99 0.96 -4.42 -4.95
CA ILE A 99 0.27 -3.15 -5.25
C ILE A 99 -0.71 -2.78 -4.12
N ALA A 100 -0.64 -1.54 -3.63
CA ALA A 100 -1.58 -1.00 -2.66
C ALA A 100 -2.32 0.22 -3.23
N TYR A 101 -3.65 0.22 -3.16
CA TYR A 101 -4.53 1.33 -3.50
C TYR A 101 -5.30 1.75 -2.26
N LEU A 102 -5.08 2.97 -1.79
CA LEU A 102 -5.79 3.57 -0.67
C LEU A 102 -6.43 4.88 -1.14
N THR A 103 -7.76 4.94 -1.13
CA THR A 103 -8.54 6.08 -1.64
C THR A 103 -9.51 6.58 -0.57
N ASP A 104 -9.68 7.90 -0.45
CA ASP A 104 -10.63 8.53 0.48
C ASP A 104 -10.42 8.16 1.97
N CYS A 105 -9.16 7.94 2.35
CA CYS A 105 -8.80 7.40 3.65
C CYS A 105 -8.35 8.46 4.66
N ARG A 106 -8.69 8.27 5.95
CA ARG A 106 -8.30 9.20 7.03
C ARG A 106 -7.88 8.48 8.31
N PRO A 107 -6.58 8.26 8.57
CA PRO A 107 -5.39 8.28 7.68
C PRO A 107 -5.28 7.09 6.70
N ALA A 108 -4.29 7.16 5.80
CA ALA A 108 -3.88 6.12 4.86
C ALA A 108 -2.38 5.81 4.96
N ILE A 109 -2.02 4.53 5.13
CA ILE A 109 -0.61 4.09 5.21
C ILE A 109 -0.38 2.82 4.38
N ALA A 110 0.64 2.83 3.54
CA ALA A 110 1.08 1.66 2.77
C ALA A 110 2.54 1.29 3.11
N TYR A 111 2.76 0.02 3.46
CA TYR A 111 4.06 -0.59 3.69
C TYR A 111 4.29 -1.71 2.68
N LEU A 112 5.28 -1.54 1.80
CA LEU A 112 5.68 -2.52 0.80
C LEU A 112 7.16 -2.86 0.99
N THR A 113 7.46 -4.09 1.39
CA THR A 113 8.83 -4.53 1.72
C THR A 113 9.20 -5.77 0.91
N ASP A 114 10.44 -5.85 0.43
CA ASP A 114 10.97 -7.01 -0.31
C ASP A 114 10.18 -7.38 -1.58
N CYS A 115 9.66 -6.36 -2.27
CA CYS A 115 8.72 -6.55 -3.37
C CYS A 115 9.36 -6.41 -4.76
N ARG A 116 8.86 -7.17 -5.74
CA ARG A 116 9.36 -7.12 -7.12
C ARG A 116 8.24 -7.24 -8.16
N PRO A 117 7.73 -6.12 -8.71
CA PRO A 117 7.78 -4.71 -8.26
C PRO A 117 6.91 -4.38 -7.03
N ALA A 118 7.07 -3.16 -6.48
CA ALA A 118 6.19 -2.50 -5.50
C ALA A 118 5.58 -1.21 -6.06
N ILE A 119 4.27 -1.02 -5.89
CA ILE A 119 3.57 0.22 -6.25
C ILE A 119 2.56 0.60 -5.17
N ALA A 120 2.59 1.86 -4.71
CA ALA A 120 1.61 2.42 -3.78
C ALA A 120 0.88 3.62 -4.41
N TYR A 121 -0.44 3.60 -4.38
CA TYR A 121 -1.32 4.70 -4.79
C TYR A 121 -2.15 5.16 -3.59
N LEU A 122 -1.94 6.40 -3.16
CA LEU A 122 -2.69 7.03 -2.08
C LEU A 122 -3.34 8.31 -2.62
N THR A 123 -4.67 8.35 -2.65
CA THR A 123 -5.44 9.45 -3.26
C THR A 123 -6.48 9.98 -2.26
N ASP A 124 -6.66 11.30 -2.18
CA ASP A 124 -7.65 11.95 -1.31
C ASP A 124 -7.51 11.64 0.19
N CYS A 125 -6.27 11.47 0.64
CA CYS A 125 -5.96 10.97 1.98
C CYS A 125 -5.58 12.08 2.97
N ARG A 126 -5.94 11.90 4.25
CA ARG A 126 -5.61 12.86 5.32
C ARG A 126 -5.23 12.17 6.63
N PRO A 127 -3.92 11.99 6.93
CA PRO A 127 -2.72 12.01 6.05
C PRO A 127 -2.57 10.80 5.12
N ALA A 128 -1.60 10.87 4.19
CA ALA A 128 -1.06 9.76 3.39
C ALA A 128 0.43 9.50 3.64
N ILE A 129 0.80 8.24 3.83
CA ILE A 129 2.21 7.83 3.97
C ILE A 129 2.48 6.52 3.19
N ALA A 130 3.52 6.52 2.36
CA ALA A 130 3.98 5.32 1.65
C ALA A 130 5.43 4.98 2.04
N TYR A 131 5.66 3.74 2.45
CA TYR A 131 6.98 3.17 2.74
C TYR A 131 7.26 2.01 1.77
N LEU A 132 8.27 2.17 0.93
CA LEU A 132 8.71 1.15 -0.02
C LEU A 132 10.19 0.85 0.25
N THR A 133 10.49 -0.36 0.70
CA THR A 133 11.85 -0.77 1.10
C THR A 133 12.27 -2.05 0.36
N ASP A 134 13.53 -2.13 -0.06
CA ASP A 134 14.11 -3.32 -0.72
C ASP A 134 13.38 -3.75 -2.01
N CYS A 135 12.88 -2.78 -2.77
CA CYS A 135 11.99 -3.03 -3.90
C CYS A 135 12.69 -2.93 -5.26
N ARG A 136 12.24 -3.73 -6.24
CA ARG A 136 12.78 -3.72 -7.60
C ARG A 136 11.70 -3.89 -8.68
N PRO A 137 11.19 -2.80 -9.28
CA PRO A 137 11.23 -1.37 -8.88
C PRO A 137 10.30 -1.01 -7.70
N ALA A 138 10.43 0.23 -7.19
CA ALA A 138 9.49 0.92 -6.28
C ALA A 138 8.91 2.20 -6.90
N ILE A 139 7.59 2.37 -6.79
CA ILE A 139 6.89 3.59 -7.20
C ILE A 139 5.83 4.00 -6.17
N ALA A 140 5.84 5.27 -5.75
CA ALA A 140 4.82 5.85 -4.89
C ALA A 140 4.12 7.01 -5.58
N TYR A 141 2.78 6.98 -5.61
CA TYR A 141 1.91 8.05 -6.11
C TYR A 141 1.03 8.55 -4.96
N LEU A 142 1.21 9.80 -4.56
CA LEU A 142 0.41 10.46 -3.54
C LEU A 142 -0.23 11.71 -4.16
N THR A 143 -1.56 11.73 -4.24
CA THR A 143 -2.32 12.81 -4.90
C THR A 143 -3.39 13.36 -3.95
N ASP A 144 -3.59 14.68 -3.93
CA ASP A 144 -4.62 15.34 -3.12
C ASP A 144 -4.53 15.08 -1.61
N CYS A 145 -3.31 14.92 -1.10
CA CYS A 145 -3.07 14.48 0.27
C CYS A 145 -2.74 15.64 1.24
N ARG A 146 -3.16 15.50 2.51
CA ARG A 146 -2.89 16.52 3.55
C ARG A 146 -2.58 15.89 4.91
N PRO A 147 -1.29 15.76 5.30
CA PRO A 147 -0.04 15.76 4.50
C PRO A 147 0.17 14.52 3.63
N ALA A 148 1.20 14.55 2.78
CA ALA A 148 1.69 13.43 1.96
C ALA A 148 3.19 13.18 2.16
N ILE A 149 3.58 11.94 2.45
CA ILE A 149 4.98 11.55 2.66
C ILE A 149 5.31 10.23 1.96
N ALA A 150 6.39 10.21 1.17
CA ALA A 150 6.90 9.01 0.52
C ALA A 150 8.33 8.70 1.00
N TYR A 151 8.55 7.47 1.44
CA TYR A 151 9.87 6.93 1.79
C TYR A 151 10.19 5.75 0.88
N LEU A 152 11.25 5.89 0.08
CA LEU A 152 11.75 4.84 -0.80
C LEU A 152 13.22 4.56 -0.46
N THR A 153 13.51 3.36 0.03
CA THR A 153 14.85 2.98 0.51
C THR A 153 15.31 1.70 -0.18
N ASP A 154 16.59 1.62 -0.57
CA ASP A 154 17.21 0.42 -1.17
C ASP A 154 16.53 -0.06 -2.46
N CYS A 155 16.03 0.88 -3.26
CA CYS A 155 15.20 0.57 -4.42
C CYS A 155 15.94 0.64 -5.77
N ARG A 156 15.56 -0.22 -6.71
CA ARG A 156 16.16 -0.26 -8.06
C ARG A 156 15.14 -0.50 -9.18
N PRO A 157 14.66 0.54 -9.89
CA PRO A 157 14.64 1.99 -9.57
C PRO A 157 13.66 2.40 -8.44
N ALA A 158 13.73 3.67 -8.03
CA ALA A 158 12.83 4.34 -7.10
C ALA A 158 12.23 5.62 -7.68
N ILE A 159 10.89 5.77 -7.63
CA ILE A 159 10.20 6.96 -8.13
C ILE A 159 9.09 7.40 -7.17
N ALA A 160 9.10 8.66 -6.77
CA ALA A 160 8.04 9.28 -5.96
C ALA A 160 7.35 10.41 -6.74
N TYR A 161 6.02 10.34 -6.83
CA TYR A 161 5.16 11.39 -7.38
C TYR A 161 4.23 11.91 -6.30
N LEU A 162 4.36 13.20 -5.98
CA LEU A 162 3.52 13.89 -5.00
C LEU A 162 2.88 15.11 -5.67
N THR A 163 1.56 15.12 -5.79
CA THR A 163 0.80 16.14 -6.52
C THR A 163 -0.30 16.71 -5.65
N ASP A 164 -0.51 18.03 -5.67
CA ASP A 164 -1.58 18.73 -4.93
C ASP A 164 -1.54 18.51 -3.40
N CYS A 165 -0.33 18.33 -2.85
CA CYS A 165 -0.12 17.93 -1.46
C CYS A 165 0.18 19.11 -0.52
N ARG A 166 -0.32 19.05 0.73
CA ARG A 166 -0.10 20.10 1.74
C ARG A 166 0.16 19.56 3.15
N PRO A 167 1.42 19.48 3.61
CA PRO A 167 2.70 19.46 2.88
C PRO A 167 2.96 18.19 2.05
N ALA A 168 4.02 18.22 1.24
CA ALA A 168 4.55 17.11 0.45
C ALA A 168 6.03 16.85 0.76
N ILE A 169 6.40 15.62 1.11
CA ILE A 169 7.79 15.25 1.41
C ILE A 169 8.17 13.92 0.76
N ALA A 170 9.26 13.89 0.00
CA ALA A 170 9.82 12.68 -0.59
C ALA A 170 11.22 12.41 -0.04
N TYR A 171 11.44 11.20 0.48
CA TYR A 171 12.74 10.67 0.91
C TYR A 171 13.13 9.50 0.03
N LEU A 172 14.23 9.61 -0.70
CA LEU A 172 14.79 8.56 -1.55
C LEU A 172 16.23 8.30 -1.12
N THR A 173 16.50 7.11 -0.60
CA THR A 173 17.82 6.74 -0.05
C THR A 173 18.32 5.45 -0.69
N ASP A 174 19.61 5.39 -1.04
CA ASP A 174 20.28 4.20 -1.60
C ASP A 174 19.65 3.67 -2.91
N CYS A 175 19.09 4.57 -3.72
CA CYS A 175 18.30 4.22 -4.89
C CYS A 175 19.09 4.27 -6.20
N ARG A 176 18.78 3.36 -7.15
CA ARG A 176 19.47 3.31 -8.47
C ARG A 176 18.53 2.98 -9.63
N PRO A 177 18.09 3.97 -10.44
CA PRO A 177 18.02 5.43 -10.20
C PRO A 177 17.01 5.84 -9.11
N ALA A 178 17.04 7.13 -8.72
CA ALA A 178 16.09 7.78 -7.83
C ALA A 178 15.51 9.05 -8.46
N ILE A 179 14.18 9.18 -8.47
CA ILE A 179 13.49 10.34 -9.06
C ILE A 179 12.35 10.80 -8.15
N ALA A 180 12.33 12.09 -7.80
CA ALA A 180 11.24 12.72 -7.07
C ALA A 180 10.56 13.80 -7.93
N TYR A 181 9.24 13.69 -8.10
CA TYR A 181 8.38 14.69 -8.73
C TYR A 181 7.42 15.25 -7.70
N LEU A 182 7.53 16.54 -7.40
CA LEU A 182 6.61 17.25 -6.52
C LEU A 182 5.99 18.41 -7.29
N THR A 183 4.66 18.40 -7.44
CA THR A 183 3.91 19.39 -8.24
C THR A 183 2.78 19.99 -7.41
N ASP A 184 2.57 21.30 -7.49
CA ASP A 184 1.47 22.02 -6.79
C ASP A 184 1.46 21.84 -5.25
N CYS A 185 2.63 21.63 -4.65
CA CYS A 185 2.77 21.30 -3.24
C CYS A 185 3.04 22.53 -2.35
N ARG A 186 2.50 22.54 -1.13
CA ARG A 186 2.68 23.66 -0.17
C ARG A 186 2.85 23.18 1.29
N PRO A 187 4.08 23.14 1.84
CA PRO A 187 5.40 23.13 1.19
C PRO A 187 5.71 21.83 0.43
N ALA A 188 6.80 21.84 -0.35
CA ALA A 188 7.38 20.70 -1.07
C ALA A 188 8.85 20.49 -0.68
N ILE A 189 9.22 19.28 -0.26
CA ILE A 189 10.59 18.94 0.13
C ILE A 189 11.01 17.58 -0.46
N ALA A 190 12.14 17.54 -1.16
CA ALA A 190 12.75 16.31 -1.65
C ALA A 190 14.12 16.08 -1.00
N TYR A 191 14.33 14.90 -0.42
CA TYR A 191 15.61 14.43 0.09
C TYR A 191 16.06 13.24 -0.75
N LEU A 192 17.20 13.36 -1.43
CA LEU A 192 17.84 12.25 -2.12
C LEU A 192 19.24 12.03 -1.55
N THR A 193 19.50 10.83 -1.06
CA THR A 193 20.77 10.44 -0.42
C THR A 193 21.31 9.17 -1.06
N ASP A 194 22.61 9.12 -1.37
CA ASP A 194 23.30 7.95 -1.94
C ASP A 194 22.70 7.40 -3.25
N CYS A 195 22.01 8.27 -4.02
CA CYS A 195 21.28 7.87 -5.21
C CYS A 195 22.11 7.97 -6.49
N ARG A 196 21.95 7.00 -7.41
CA ARG A 196 22.70 6.96 -8.68
C ARG A 196 21.87 6.49 -9.88
N PRO A 197 21.48 7.38 -10.82
CA PRO A 197 21.38 8.85 -10.71
C PRO A 197 20.31 9.31 -9.72
N ALA A 198 20.34 10.61 -9.37
CA ALA A 198 19.35 11.28 -8.52
C ALA A 198 18.74 12.50 -9.22
N ILE A 199 17.41 12.61 -9.26
CA ILE A 199 16.72 13.71 -9.93
C ILE A 199 15.56 14.22 -9.07
N ALA A 200 15.48 15.55 -8.89
CA ALA A 200 14.36 16.23 -8.23
C ALA A 200 13.71 17.23 -9.18
N TYR A 201 12.40 17.11 -9.37
CA TYR A 201 11.55 18.06 -10.08
C TYR A 201 10.56 18.67 -9.10
N LEU A 202 10.68 19.98 -8.87
CA LEU A 202 9.77 20.75 -8.01
C LEU A 202 9.10 21.81 -8.88
N THR A 203 7.79 21.68 -9.12
CA THR A 203 7.04 22.59 -10.00
C THR A 203 5.85 23.19 -9.27
N ASP A 204 5.68 24.51 -9.36
CA ASP A 204 4.55 25.23 -8.75
C ASP A 204 4.44 25.05 -7.22
N CYS A 205 5.59 24.79 -6.58
CA CYS A 205 5.69 24.47 -5.17
C CYS A 205 6.06 25.68 -4.32
N ARG A 206 5.44 25.86 -3.14
CA ARG A 206 5.71 27.01 -2.26
C ARG A 206 5.68 26.67 -0.76
N PRO A 207 6.81 26.77 -0.04
CA PRO A 207 8.20 26.76 -0.53
C PRO A 207 8.58 25.42 -1.18
N ALA A 208 9.65 25.42 -1.98
CA ALA A 208 10.22 24.25 -2.66
C ALA A 208 11.70 24.07 -2.27
N ILE A 209 12.07 22.89 -1.76
CA ILE A 209 13.43 22.59 -1.31
C ILE A 209 13.87 21.20 -1.78
N ALA A 210 15.06 21.09 -2.35
CA ALA A 210 15.72 19.83 -2.68
C ALA A 210 17.05 19.71 -1.92
N TYR A 211 17.25 18.57 -1.26
CA TYR A 211 18.51 18.18 -0.61
C TYR A 211 19.08 16.97 -1.32
N LEU A 212 20.31 17.11 -1.85
CA LEU A 212 21.04 16.07 -2.55
C LEU A 212 22.35 15.78 -1.83
N THR A 213 22.49 14.58 -1.27
CA THR A 213 23.68 14.15 -0.52
C THR A 213 24.27 12.90 -1.16
N ASP A 214 25.57 12.89 -1.45
CA ASP A 214 26.32 11.74 -2.00
C ASP A 214 25.72 11.10 -3.29
N CYS A 215 24.95 11.88 -4.04
CA CYS A 215 24.26 11.45 -5.26
C CYS A 215 25.11 11.69 -6.54
N ARG A 216 25.03 10.80 -7.53
CA ARG A 216 25.71 10.96 -8.85
C ARG A 216 25.04 10.21 -10.01
N PRO A 217 24.86 10.83 -11.19
CA PRO A 217 24.75 12.28 -11.44
C PRO A 217 23.49 12.86 -10.76
N THR A 218 23.50 14.18 -10.54
CA THR A 218 22.40 14.93 -9.91
C THR A 218 21.77 15.93 -10.89
N ILE A 219 20.45 16.02 -10.89
CA ILE A 219 19.69 17.07 -11.57
C ILE A 219 18.67 17.63 -10.59
N ASP A 220 18.71 18.94 -10.36
CA ASP A 220 17.71 19.69 -9.60
C ASP A 220 17.06 20.72 -10.53
N VAL A 221 15.74 20.65 -10.68
CA VAL A 221 14.95 21.58 -11.49
C VAL A 221 13.88 22.23 -10.61
N PRO A 222 14.23 23.32 -9.88
CA PRO A 222 13.25 24.16 -9.22
C PRO A 222 12.54 25.05 -10.25
N ARG A 223 11.21 24.98 -10.34
CA ARG A 223 10.35 25.91 -11.08
C ARG A 223 9.35 26.59 -10.16
#